data_AF-W7QFU4-F1
#
_entry.id   AF-W7QFU4-F1
#
_cell.length_a   1.000
_cell.length_b   1.000
_cell.length_c   1.000
_cell.angle_alpha   90.00
_cell.angle_beta   90.00
_cell.angle_gamma   90.00
#
_symmetry.space_group_name_H-M   'P 1'
#
loop_
_entity.id
_entity.type
_entity.pdbx_description
1 polymer ?
#
loop_
_entity_poly.entity_id
_entity_poly.type
_entity_poly.pdbx_seq_one_letter_code
_entity_poly.pdbx_strand_id
1 'polypeptide(L)'
;MSAVIHAPLPLDVGLPLLGIAAWSGTGKTTLLERLLPALTARGLRVAVIKHAHHAFEVDQPGKDSHRLRMAGASPMLVASRTRLALMMETPHQEEADLATLIEMIRPQRPDLVLVEGFKAWPLPKLELYREEVGKPLRVAEDPWVKAVASATPLTLPTGVESLPLDDLASLVDWVAAWPARWPTERSPREVLAP
;
A
#
# COMPACT_ATOMS: atom_id res chain seq x y z
N MET A 1 21.05 17.70 -2.24
CA MET A 1 20.04 16.63 -2.15
C MET A 1 18.95 16.99 -3.15
N SER A 2 19.00 16.42 -4.37
CA SER A 2 17.91 16.63 -5.32
C SER A 2 16.66 16.01 -4.73
N ALA A 3 15.62 16.81 -4.55
CA ALA A 3 14.29 16.27 -4.31
C ALA A 3 13.94 15.45 -5.55
N VAL A 4 13.78 14.14 -5.39
CA VAL A 4 13.20 13.31 -6.45
C VAL A 4 11.78 13.83 -6.66
N ILE A 5 11.57 14.52 -7.79
CA ILE A 5 10.25 15.01 -8.15
C ILE A 5 9.49 13.82 -8.70
N HIS A 6 8.77 13.13 -7.83
CA HIS A 6 7.81 12.13 -8.25
C HIS A 6 6.68 12.77 -9.06
N ALA A 7 6.19 12.07 -10.08
CA ALA A 7 4.96 12.47 -10.73
C ALA A 7 3.83 12.58 -9.68
N PRO A 8 2.91 13.56 -9.80
CA PRO A 8 1.81 13.69 -8.86
C PRO A 8 0.98 12.41 -8.86
N LEU A 9 0.67 11.90 -7.67
CA LEU A 9 -0.20 10.73 -7.56
C LEU A 9 -1.56 11.02 -8.16
N PRO A 10 -2.10 10.13 -9.02
CA PRO A 10 -3.44 10.26 -9.53
C PRO A 10 -4.44 9.87 -8.44
N LEU A 11 -4.73 10.82 -7.53
CA LEU A 11 -5.76 10.71 -6.50
C LEU A 11 -7.14 11.08 -7.07
N ASP A 12 -7.45 10.58 -8.26
CA ASP A 12 -8.77 10.76 -8.86
C ASP A 12 -9.82 9.88 -8.15
N VAL A 13 -11.10 10.20 -8.32
CA VAL A 13 -12.19 9.48 -7.64
C VAL A 13 -12.39 8.04 -8.12
N GLY A 14 -11.81 7.67 -9.27
CA GLY A 14 -12.07 6.40 -9.95
C GLY A 14 -11.26 5.22 -9.42
N LEU A 15 -10.28 5.45 -8.54
CA LEU A 15 -9.46 4.38 -7.97
C LEU A 15 -9.09 4.66 -6.51
N PRO A 16 -9.82 4.07 -5.54
CA PRO A 16 -9.49 4.20 -4.13
C PRO A 16 -8.12 3.63 -3.77
N LEU A 17 -7.29 4.42 -3.10
CA LEU A 17 -5.97 4.03 -2.61
C LEU A 17 -5.93 4.11 -1.08
N LEU A 18 -5.28 3.15 -0.43
CA LEU A 18 -5.03 3.19 1.01
C LEU A 18 -3.62 2.71 1.33
N GLY A 19 -2.79 3.59 1.88
CA GLY A 19 -1.48 3.23 2.40
C GLY A 19 -1.59 2.47 3.71
N ILE A 20 -0.77 1.44 3.88
CA ILE A 20 -0.61 0.71 5.14
C ILE A 20 0.76 1.06 5.72
N ALA A 21 0.75 2.00 6.66
CA ALA A 21 1.93 2.54 7.30
C ALA A 21 2.24 1.76 8.57
N ALA A 22 3.48 1.28 8.71
CA ALA A 22 3.95 0.67 9.94
C ALA A 22 5.48 0.71 10.00
N TRP A 23 6.03 0.65 11.20
CA TRP A 23 7.45 0.35 11.39
C TRP A 23 7.73 -1.13 11.09
N SER A 24 9.00 -1.45 10.81
CA SER A 24 9.39 -2.85 10.66
C SER A 24 9.16 -3.58 11.99
N GLY A 25 8.64 -4.80 11.95
CA GLY A 25 8.32 -5.59 13.14
C GLY A 25 6.90 -5.39 13.70
N THR A 26 6.11 -4.41 13.21
CA THR A 26 4.74 -4.17 13.72
C THR A 26 3.71 -5.24 13.28
N GLY A 27 4.07 -6.19 12.43
CA GLY A 27 3.17 -7.27 11.98
C GLY A 27 2.29 -6.91 10.76
N LYS A 28 2.71 -5.94 9.95
CA LYS A 28 1.97 -5.46 8.77
C LYS A 28 1.60 -6.57 7.77
N THR A 29 2.56 -7.45 7.43
CA THR A 29 2.31 -8.57 6.52
C THR A 29 1.27 -9.52 7.11
N THR A 30 1.41 -9.87 8.39
CA THR A 30 0.45 -10.73 9.10
C THR A 30 -0.96 -10.14 9.15
N LEU A 31 -1.09 -8.82 9.31
CA LEU A 31 -2.39 -8.17 9.22
C LEU A 31 -2.96 -8.27 7.80
N LEU A 32 -2.17 -7.98 6.76
CA LEU A 32 -2.63 -8.02 5.37
C LEU A 32 -3.05 -9.43 4.93
N GLU A 33 -2.33 -10.46 5.37
CA GLU A 33 -2.69 -11.87 5.12
C GLU A 33 -4.06 -12.25 5.70
N ARG A 34 -4.46 -11.63 6.82
CA ARG A 34 -5.78 -11.83 7.43
C ARG A 34 -6.86 -10.93 6.82
N LEU A 35 -6.49 -9.71 6.46
CA LEU A 35 -7.40 -8.70 5.92
C LEU A 35 -7.86 -9.05 4.50
N LEU A 36 -6.95 -9.46 3.61
CA LEU A 36 -7.25 -9.71 2.20
C LEU A 36 -8.34 -10.79 1.97
N PRO A 37 -8.30 -11.97 2.63
CA PRO A 37 -9.38 -12.94 2.51
C PRO A 37 -10.72 -12.41 3.02
N ALA A 38 -10.71 -11.65 4.12
CA ALA A 38 -11.93 -11.09 4.71
C ALA A 38 -12.56 -10.01 3.83
N LEU A 39 -11.75 -9.14 3.19
CA LEU A 39 -12.23 -8.17 2.20
C LEU A 39 -12.76 -8.86 0.94
N THR A 40 -12.05 -9.88 0.47
CA THR A 40 -12.49 -10.68 -0.70
C THR A 40 -13.82 -11.38 -0.42
N ALA A 41 -14.02 -11.91 0.79
CA ALA A 41 -15.27 -12.53 1.22
C ALA A 41 -16.45 -11.55 1.24
N ARG A 42 -16.19 -10.23 1.30
CA ARG A 42 -17.19 -9.16 1.15
C ARG A 42 -17.40 -8.71 -0.29
N GLY A 43 -16.79 -9.40 -1.26
CA GLY A 43 -16.93 -9.11 -2.69
C GLY A 43 -16.02 -8.00 -3.21
N LEU A 44 -15.08 -7.49 -2.41
CA LEU A 44 -14.12 -6.48 -2.86
C LEU A 44 -12.98 -7.10 -3.66
N ARG A 45 -12.71 -6.55 -4.85
CA ARG A 45 -11.51 -6.86 -5.64
C ARG A 45 -10.37 -5.95 -5.19
N VAL A 46 -9.54 -6.47 -4.28
CA VAL A 46 -8.43 -5.72 -3.69
C VAL A 46 -7.15 -5.98 -4.46
N ALA A 47 -6.50 -4.93 -4.95
CA ALA A 47 -5.14 -4.99 -5.45
C ALA A 47 -4.14 -4.57 -4.35
N VAL A 48 -2.91 -5.04 -4.45
CA VAL A 48 -1.82 -4.67 -3.53
C VAL A 48 -0.63 -4.17 -4.33
N ILE A 49 -0.15 -2.97 -4.02
CA ILE A 49 1.16 -2.47 -4.45
C ILE A 49 2.10 -2.58 -3.26
N LYS A 50 3.15 -3.39 -3.38
CA LYS A 50 4.13 -3.59 -2.30
C LYS A 50 5.51 -3.09 -2.74
N HIS A 51 6.14 -2.28 -1.90
CA HIS A 51 7.54 -1.92 -2.06
C HIS A 51 8.44 -2.99 -1.42
N ALA A 52 9.36 -3.57 -2.20
CA ALA A 52 10.42 -4.44 -1.68
C ALA A 52 11.65 -3.61 -1.31
N HIS A 53 12.29 -3.91 -0.17
CA HIS A 53 13.48 -3.18 0.28
C HIS A 53 14.79 -3.65 -0.38
N HIS A 54 14.74 -4.75 -1.13
CA HIS A 54 15.88 -5.35 -1.82
C HIS A 54 15.46 -5.85 -3.20
N ALA A 55 16.44 -6.06 -4.08
CA ALA A 55 16.24 -6.78 -5.34
C ALA A 55 15.60 -8.15 -5.07
N PHE A 56 14.71 -8.56 -5.96
CA PHE A 56 13.97 -9.82 -5.85
C PHE A 56 13.80 -10.46 -7.22
N GLU A 57 13.73 -11.79 -7.23
CA GLU A 57 13.44 -12.59 -8.41
C GLU A 57 12.04 -13.19 -8.30
N VAL A 58 11.21 -12.98 -9.33
CA VAL A 58 9.86 -13.58 -9.40
C VAL A 58 9.90 -14.96 -10.05
N ASP A 59 10.76 -15.12 -11.04
CA ASP A 59 11.02 -16.41 -11.67
C ASP A 59 12.26 -17.10 -11.08
N GLN A 60 12.51 -18.33 -11.52
CA GLN A 60 13.53 -19.18 -10.94
C GLN A 60 14.83 -19.08 -11.74
N PRO A 61 15.96 -18.73 -11.09
CA PRO A 61 17.28 -18.75 -11.73
C PRO A 61 17.56 -20.06 -12.48
N GLY A 62 18.03 -19.92 -13.72
CA GLY A 62 18.35 -21.03 -14.61
C GLY A 62 17.17 -21.66 -15.36
N LYS A 63 15.92 -21.29 -15.08
CA LYS A 63 14.75 -21.68 -15.88
C LYS A 63 14.57 -20.79 -17.11
N ASP A 64 13.71 -21.21 -18.03
CA ASP A 64 13.58 -20.57 -19.34
C ASP A 64 13.18 -19.10 -19.27
N SER A 65 12.18 -18.72 -18.45
CA SER A 65 11.78 -17.31 -18.32
C SER A 65 12.91 -16.44 -17.79
N HIS A 66 13.67 -16.93 -16.80
CA HIS A 66 14.80 -16.22 -16.22
C HIS A 66 15.92 -16.07 -17.26
N ARG A 67 16.25 -17.15 -17.98
CA ARG A 67 17.28 -17.10 -19.04
C ARG A 67 16.91 -16.12 -20.16
N LEU A 68 15.64 -16.07 -20.57
CA LEU A 68 15.16 -15.14 -21.59
C LEU A 68 15.17 -13.69 -21.09
N ARG A 69 14.76 -13.44 -19.84
CA ARG A 69 14.80 -12.10 -19.22
C ARG A 69 16.24 -11.61 -19.08
N MET A 70 17.15 -12.44 -18.58
CA MET A 70 18.58 -12.13 -18.49
C MET A 70 19.25 -11.97 -19.87
N ALA A 71 18.67 -12.55 -20.93
CA ALA A 71 19.11 -12.33 -22.31
C ALA A 71 18.59 -11.01 -22.91
N GLY A 72 17.76 -10.25 -22.19
CA GLY A 72 17.31 -8.91 -22.55
C GLY A 72 15.81 -8.77 -22.84
N ALA A 73 14.99 -9.81 -22.63
CA ALA A 73 13.55 -9.68 -22.80
C ALA A 73 12.93 -8.81 -21.68
N SER A 74 12.47 -7.61 -22.04
CA SER A 74 11.80 -6.65 -21.15
C SER A 74 10.71 -5.89 -21.93
N PRO A 75 9.41 -6.06 -21.62
CA PRO A 75 8.86 -6.87 -20.52
C PRO A 75 8.92 -8.39 -20.78
N MET A 76 9.02 -9.17 -19.70
CA MET A 76 8.82 -10.62 -19.68
C MET A 76 7.43 -10.96 -19.15
N LEU A 77 6.60 -11.62 -19.97
CA LEU A 77 5.24 -12.04 -19.61
C LEU A 77 5.14 -13.57 -19.61
N VAL A 78 4.78 -14.14 -18.46
CA VAL A 78 4.59 -15.58 -18.28
C VAL A 78 3.14 -15.84 -17.91
N ALA A 79 2.50 -16.79 -18.58
CA ALA A 79 1.10 -17.14 -18.32
C ALA A 79 0.93 -18.65 -18.19
N SER A 80 -0.03 -19.05 -17.34
CA SER A 80 -0.53 -20.42 -17.21
C SER A 80 -2.04 -20.41 -17.04
N ARG A 81 -2.66 -21.59 -16.91
CA ARG A 81 -4.11 -21.72 -16.64
C ARG A 81 -4.55 -21.03 -15.33
N THR A 82 -3.64 -20.82 -14.38
CA THR A 82 -3.99 -20.35 -13.02
C THR A 82 -3.45 -18.97 -12.67
N ARG A 83 -2.49 -18.45 -13.45
CA ARG A 83 -1.82 -17.18 -13.13
C ARG A 83 -1.08 -16.60 -14.32
N LEU A 84 -0.87 -15.29 -14.26
CA LEU A 84 0.03 -14.53 -15.11
C LEU A 84 1.03 -13.76 -14.23
N ALA A 85 2.25 -13.62 -14.71
CA ALA A 85 3.31 -12.81 -14.09
C ALA A 85 3.95 -11.92 -15.15
N LEU A 86 3.99 -10.61 -14.88
CA LEU A 86 4.69 -9.59 -15.66
C LEU A 86 5.93 -9.16 -14.88
N MET A 87 7.09 -9.23 -15.52
CA MET A 87 8.35 -8.71 -14.98
C MET A 87 8.89 -7.65 -15.94
N MET A 88 9.32 -6.52 -15.38
CA MET A 88 9.94 -5.43 -16.13
C MET A 88 11.20 -5.02 -15.39
N GLU A 89 12.30 -4.94 -16.12
CA GLU A 89 13.53 -4.37 -15.59
C GLU A 89 13.41 -2.85 -15.59
N THR A 90 13.79 -2.20 -14.50
CA THR A 90 13.81 -0.73 -14.36
C THR A 90 15.25 -0.23 -14.17
N PRO A 91 16.16 -0.46 -15.14
CA PRO A 91 17.53 0.01 -15.02
C PRO A 91 17.53 1.54 -14.92
N HIS A 92 18.41 2.09 -14.08
CA HIS A 92 18.55 3.53 -13.84
C HIS A 92 17.43 4.19 -13.01
N GLN A 93 16.50 3.41 -12.46
CA GLN A 93 15.52 3.89 -11.49
C GLN A 93 16.03 3.62 -10.07
N GLU A 94 16.29 4.68 -9.29
CA GLU A 94 16.75 4.53 -7.90
C GLU A 94 15.63 4.03 -6.98
N GLU A 95 14.40 4.49 -7.18
CA GLU A 95 13.23 4.09 -6.40
C GLU A 95 12.00 3.85 -7.27
N ALA A 96 11.18 2.87 -6.88
CA ALA A 96 9.93 2.58 -7.56
C ALA A 96 8.98 3.81 -7.55
N ASP A 97 8.35 4.07 -8.69
CA ASP A 97 7.40 5.16 -8.86
C ASP A 97 5.97 4.64 -8.66
N LEU A 98 5.35 5.03 -7.55
CA LEU A 98 4.00 4.59 -7.20
C LEU A 98 2.95 5.05 -8.24
N ALA A 99 3.11 6.24 -8.84
CA ALA A 99 2.16 6.72 -9.85
C ALA A 99 2.17 5.81 -11.10
N THR A 100 3.36 5.40 -11.55
CA THR A 100 3.52 4.44 -12.64
C THR A 100 2.92 3.08 -12.30
N LEU A 101 3.14 2.57 -11.08
CA LEU A 101 2.58 1.29 -10.64
C LEU A 101 1.04 1.31 -10.55
N ILE A 102 0.45 2.43 -10.16
CA ILE A 102 -1.01 2.60 -10.13
C ILE A 102 -1.59 2.46 -11.54
N GLU A 103 -0.98 3.10 -12.54
CA GLU A 103 -1.47 3.02 -13.93
C GLU A 103 -1.34 1.62 -14.53
N MET A 104 -0.40 0.80 -14.07
CA MET A 104 -0.34 -0.61 -14.45
C MET A 104 -1.50 -1.45 -13.88
N ILE A 105 -2.01 -1.09 -12.71
CA ILE A 105 -3.09 -1.81 -12.03
C ILE A 105 -4.47 -1.32 -12.47
N ARG A 106 -4.61 -0.04 -12.80
CA ARG A 106 -5.89 0.59 -13.16
C ARG A 106 -6.70 -0.20 -14.21
N PRO A 107 -6.13 -0.77 -15.29
CA PRO A 107 -6.87 -1.58 -16.26
C PRO A 107 -7.53 -2.84 -15.67
N GLN A 108 -7.03 -3.35 -14.55
CA GLN A 108 -7.61 -4.50 -13.83
C GLN A 108 -8.87 -4.11 -13.04
N ARG A 109 -9.15 -2.81 -12.94
CA ARG A 109 -10.33 -2.23 -12.28
C ARG A 109 -10.52 -2.74 -10.85
N PRO A 110 -9.53 -2.72 -9.94
CA PRO A 110 -9.79 -3.11 -8.55
C PRO A 110 -10.75 -2.10 -7.89
N ASP A 111 -11.47 -2.55 -6.87
CA ASP A 111 -12.35 -1.69 -6.07
C ASP A 111 -11.57 -0.91 -5.00
N LEU A 112 -10.38 -1.42 -4.64
CA LEU A 112 -9.44 -0.83 -3.68
C LEU A 112 -8.00 -1.25 -4.00
N VAL A 113 -7.05 -0.33 -3.90
CA VAL A 113 -5.62 -0.64 -3.90
C VAL A 113 -5.03 -0.39 -2.52
N LEU A 114 -4.49 -1.43 -1.90
CA LEU A 114 -3.68 -1.32 -0.69
C LEU A 114 -2.21 -1.07 -1.07
N VAL A 115 -1.61 -0.04 -0.51
CA VAL A 115 -0.21 0.32 -0.76
C VAL A 115 0.62 -0.01 0.47
N GLU A 116 1.42 -1.06 0.37
CA GLU A 116 2.32 -1.50 1.42
C GLU A 116 3.74 -0.97 1.17
N GLY A 117 4.21 -0.06 2.02
CA GLY A 117 5.50 0.60 1.82
C GLY A 117 5.27 2.05 1.39
N PHE A 118 6.13 2.59 0.51
CA PHE A 118 5.98 3.94 -0.04
C PHE A 118 5.68 5.03 1.02
N LYS A 119 6.36 4.97 2.17
CA LYS A 119 5.95 5.73 3.36
C LYS A 119 5.95 7.24 3.18
N ALA A 120 6.79 7.76 2.28
CA ALA A 120 6.90 9.18 1.98
C ALA A 120 5.83 9.68 0.99
N TRP A 121 5.08 8.78 0.35
CA TRP A 121 4.13 9.17 -0.68
C TRP A 121 2.87 9.82 -0.09
N PRO A 122 2.32 10.86 -0.75
CA PRO A 122 1.18 11.63 -0.26
C PRO A 122 -0.14 10.97 -0.64
N LEU A 123 -0.51 9.89 0.07
CA LEU A 123 -1.82 9.24 -0.04
C LEU A 123 -2.38 8.91 1.35
N PRO A 124 -3.72 8.80 1.51
CA PRO A 124 -4.33 8.43 2.78
C PRO A 124 -3.80 7.13 3.35
N LYS A 125 -3.58 7.07 4.67
CA LYS A 125 -2.96 5.90 5.32
C LYS A 125 -3.73 5.40 6.54
N LEU A 126 -3.75 4.09 6.70
CA LEU A 126 -3.95 3.41 7.98
C LEU A 126 -2.58 3.14 8.60
N GLU A 127 -2.31 3.75 9.75
CA GLU A 127 -1.08 3.52 10.51
C GLU A 127 -1.28 2.39 11.54
N LEU A 128 -0.37 1.43 11.58
CA LEU A 128 -0.34 0.39 12.60
C LEU A 128 0.69 0.77 13.66
N TYR A 129 0.28 0.67 14.91
CA TYR A 129 1.11 1.03 16.06
C TYR A 129 1.14 -0.08 17.10
N ARG A 130 2.35 -0.34 17.59
CA ARG A 130 2.68 -1.30 18.64
C ARG A 130 3.72 -0.66 19.54
N GLU A 131 3.38 -0.47 20.81
CA GLU A 131 4.26 0.17 21.80
C GLU A 131 5.55 -0.62 21.97
N GLU A 132 5.47 -1.95 21.91
CA GLU A 132 6.59 -2.89 22.00
C GLU A 132 7.66 -2.70 20.91
N VAL A 133 7.31 -2.06 19.78
CA VAL A 133 8.27 -1.72 18.71
C VAL A 133 9.14 -0.51 19.08
N GLY A 134 8.72 0.30 20.07
CA GLY A 134 9.50 1.43 20.58
C GLY A 134 9.75 2.54 19.56
N LYS A 135 8.89 2.67 18.56
CA LYS A 135 8.98 3.68 17.50
C LYS A 135 7.79 4.66 17.59
N PRO A 136 8.00 5.96 17.32
CA PRO A 136 6.94 6.96 17.43
C PRO A 136 5.87 6.78 16.36
N LEU A 137 4.66 7.27 16.65
CA LEU A 137 3.59 7.42 15.67
C LEU A 137 3.95 8.47 14.62
N ARG A 138 3.67 8.16 13.35
CA ARG A 138 3.87 9.09 12.23
C ARG A 138 2.70 10.04 12.06
N VAL A 139 1.50 9.70 12.54
CA VAL A 139 0.29 10.55 12.50
C VAL A 139 0.50 12.00 12.97
N ALA A 140 1.47 12.21 13.86
CA ALA A 140 1.83 13.54 14.37
C ALA A 140 2.41 14.46 13.28
N GLU A 141 3.13 13.88 12.31
CA GLU A 141 3.86 14.61 11.27
C GLU A 141 3.32 14.31 9.86
N ASP A 142 2.56 13.22 9.69
CA ASP A 142 1.97 12.80 8.42
C ASP A 142 0.48 13.16 8.37
N PRO A 143 0.09 14.27 7.70
CA PRO A 143 -1.31 14.68 7.59
C PRO A 143 -2.16 13.71 6.77
N TRP A 144 -1.55 12.74 6.08
CA TRP A 144 -2.27 11.76 5.30
C TRP A 144 -2.77 10.56 6.12
N VAL A 145 -2.30 10.37 7.35
CA VAL A 145 -2.84 9.30 8.21
C VAL A 145 -4.29 9.60 8.57
N LYS A 146 -5.22 8.67 8.28
CA LYS A 146 -6.67 8.79 8.54
C LYS A 146 -7.13 7.97 9.72
N ALA A 147 -6.40 6.91 10.03
CA ALA A 147 -6.65 6.10 11.20
C ALA A 147 -5.35 5.54 11.75
N VAL A 148 -5.32 5.31 13.06
CA VAL A 148 -4.26 4.57 13.75
C VAL A 148 -4.88 3.35 14.40
N ALA A 149 -4.37 2.17 14.05
CA ALA A 149 -4.71 0.92 14.69
C ALA A 149 -3.67 0.57 15.77
N SER A 150 -4.10 0.45 17.02
CA SER A 150 -3.26 0.15 18.18
C SER A 150 -3.93 -0.83 19.15
N ALA A 151 -3.15 -1.50 19.99
CA ALA A 151 -3.68 -2.41 21.01
C ALA A 151 -4.44 -1.64 22.13
N THR A 152 -3.98 -0.44 22.44
CA THR A 152 -4.60 0.46 23.43
C THR A 152 -5.13 1.72 22.75
N PRO A 153 -6.22 2.32 23.25
CA PRO A 153 -6.71 3.61 22.74
C PRO A 153 -5.64 4.71 22.88
N LEU A 154 -5.50 5.54 21.85
CA LEU A 154 -4.52 6.62 21.78
C LEU A 154 -5.23 7.97 21.67
N THR A 155 -4.61 9.01 22.23
CA THR A 155 -4.99 10.40 21.93
C THR A 155 -4.42 10.79 20.57
N LEU A 156 -5.28 11.02 19.59
CA LEU A 156 -4.90 11.29 18.20
C LEU A 156 -5.32 12.70 17.76
N PRO A 157 -4.66 13.28 16.74
CA PRO A 157 -5.09 14.55 16.15
C PRO A 157 -6.53 14.49 15.62
N THR A 158 -7.18 15.65 15.52
CA THR A 158 -8.51 15.78 14.92
C THR A 158 -8.57 15.17 13.51
N GLY A 159 -9.65 14.45 13.22
CA GLY A 159 -9.85 13.79 11.92
C GLY A 159 -9.06 12.49 11.74
N VAL A 160 -8.50 11.92 12.83
CA VAL A 160 -7.88 10.59 12.83
C VAL A 160 -8.69 9.65 13.71
N GLU A 161 -9.10 8.52 13.16
CA GLU A 161 -9.81 7.47 13.91
C GLU A 161 -8.83 6.58 14.70
N SER A 162 -9.21 6.21 15.92
CA SER A 162 -8.50 5.19 16.71
C SER A 162 -9.20 3.86 16.50
N LEU A 163 -8.46 2.86 16.01
CA LEU A 163 -8.97 1.52 15.72
C LEU A 163 -8.29 0.48 16.62
N PRO A 164 -9.03 -0.54 17.09
CA PRO A 164 -8.45 -1.66 17.82
C PRO A 164 -7.65 -2.56 16.86
N LEU A 165 -6.32 -2.66 17.07
CA LEU A 165 -5.44 -3.46 16.20
C LEU A 165 -5.72 -4.96 16.27
N ASP A 166 -6.14 -5.45 17.42
CA ASP A 166 -6.37 -6.88 17.66
C ASP A 166 -7.79 -7.34 17.29
N ASP A 167 -8.69 -6.40 16.97
CA ASP A 167 -10.02 -6.68 16.44
C ASP A 167 -10.01 -6.60 14.91
N LEU A 168 -9.79 -7.77 14.29
CA LEU A 168 -9.81 -7.90 12.83
C LEU A 168 -11.15 -7.49 12.22
N ALA A 169 -12.28 -7.71 12.89
CA ALA A 169 -13.59 -7.41 12.32
C ALA A 169 -13.76 -5.89 12.13
N SER A 170 -13.42 -5.12 13.15
CA SER A 170 -13.42 -3.65 13.09
C SER A 170 -12.48 -3.11 12.01
N LEU A 171 -11.28 -3.69 11.85
CA LEU A 171 -10.35 -3.29 10.79
C LEU A 171 -10.89 -3.63 9.39
N VAL A 172 -11.51 -4.79 9.22
CA VAL A 172 -12.15 -5.19 7.95
C VAL A 172 -13.31 -4.25 7.64
N ASP A 173 -14.16 -3.91 8.61
CA ASP A 173 -15.27 -2.96 8.45
C ASP A 173 -14.76 -1.60 7.97
N TRP A 174 -13.73 -1.07 8.64
CA TRP A 174 -13.15 0.21 8.30
C TRP A 174 -12.55 0.23 6.89
N VAL A 175 -11.74 -0.78 6.54
CA VAL A 175 -11.11 -0.86 5.21
C VAL A 175 -12.13 -1.14 4.11
N ALA A 176 -13.16 -1.96 4.37
CA ALA A 176 -14.21 -2.24 3.39
C ALA A 176 -15.09 -1.02 3.08
N ALA A 177 -15.24 -0.10 4.03
CA ALA A 177 -15.94 1.17 3.82
C ALA A 177 -15.10 2.20 3.06
N TRP A 178 -13.77 2.01 2.97
CA TRP A 178 -12.84 3.00 2.40
C TRP A 178 -13.17 3.43 0.96
N PRO A 179 -13.55 2.53 0.02
CA PRO A 179 -13.94 2.96 -1.33
C PRO A 179 -15.08 4.00 -1.36
N ALA A 180 -16.05 3.90 -0.44
CA ALA A 180 -17.14 4.86 -0.33
C ALA A 180 -16.71 6.21 0.28
N ARG A 181 -15.65 6.19 1.12
CA ARG A 181 -15.08 7.37 1.78
C ARG A 181 -14.06 8.11 0.91
N TRP A 182 -13.46 7.41 -0.05
CA TRP A 182 -12.44 7.94 -0.96
C TRP A 182 -12.79 9.30 -1.62
N PRO A 183 -14.03 9.54 -2.09
CA PRO A 183 -14.39 10.82 -2.69
C PRO A 183 -14.28 12.03 -1.76
N THR A 184 -14.27 11.83 -0.45
CA THR A 184 -14.17 12.92 0.54
C THR A 184 -12.88 12.88 1.35
N GLU A 185 -12.22 11.71 1.42
CA GLU A 185 -11.07 11.51 2.30
C GLU A 185 -9.73 11.31 1.60
N ARG A 186 -9.69 11.48 0.27
CA ARG A 186 -8.45 11.39 -0.53
C ARG A 186 -7.50 12.58 -0.42
N SER A 187 -7.80 13.57 0.41
CA SER A 187 -6.96 14.75 0.66
C SER A 187 -6.28 14.64 2.03
N PRO A 188 -5.12 15.30 2.26
CA PRO A 188 -4.52 15.33 3.59
C PRO A 188 -5.48 15.99 4.59
N ARG A 189 -5.37 15.62 5.87
CA ARG A 189 -6.07 16.33 6.94
C ARG A 189 -5.58 17.79 6.96
N GLU A 190 -6.48 18.71 7.31
CA GLU A 190 -6.07 20.06 7.64
C GLU A 190 -5.21 20.01 8.91
N VAL A 191 -3.97 20.44 8.80
CA VAL A 191 -3.12 20.69 9.95
C VAL A 191 -3.33 22.16 10.28
N LEU A 192 -4.02 22.44 11.39
CA LEU A 192 -4.10 23.79 11.91
C LEU A 192 -2.66 24.27 12.11
N ALA A 193 -2.29 25.38 11.46
CA ALA A 193 -1.00 26.00 11.69
C ALA A 193 -0.89 26.35 13.19
N PRO A 194 0.29 26.15 13.80
CA PRO A 194 0.49 26.44 15.22
C PRO A 194 0.23 27.90 15.58
#